data_AF-A0A970K9Y3-F1
#
_entry.id   AF-A0A970K9Y3-F1
#
_cell.length_a   1.000
_cell.length_b   1.000
_cell.length_c   1.000
_cell.angle_alpha   90.00
_cell.angle_beta   90.00
_cell.angle_gamma   90.00
#
_symmetry.space_group_name_H-M   'P 1'
#
loop_
_entity.id
_entity.type
_entity.pdbx_description
1 polymer ?
#
loop_
_entity_poly.entity_id
_entity_poly.type
_entity_poly.pdbx_seq_one_letter_code
_entity_poly.pdbx_strand_id
1 'polypeptide(L)'
;MNTVNQYTLTMIRREKHLVLPMVTSIILVQNLYDILFQYVIDADKEELLKRFIDQLEQHIKSKSDTPFSAPIKELEFLNEGLEELRLLNWMEVPVTVFSLELIEDDNEEAREVVIEHLRQLMLVRPVADSNLLYVYPTNIPC
;
A
#
# COMPACT_ATOMS: atom_id res chain seq x y z
N MET A 1 -15.24 -22.52 -16.27
CA MET A 1 -13.77 -22.37 -16.20
C MET A 1 -13.50 -20.95 -16.61
N ASN A 2 -13.12 -20.07 -15.67
CA ASN A 2 -12.80 -18.69 -16.01
C ASN A 2 -11.51 -18.71 -16.83
N THR A 3 -11.61 -18.36 -18.10
CA THR A 3 -10.45 -18.16 -18.96
C THR A 3 -9.72 -16.94 -18.42
N VAL A 4 -8.58 -17.15 -17.77
CA VAL A 4 -7.72 -16.04 -17.37
C VAL A 4 -6.97 -15.59 -18.62
N ASN A 5 -7.06 -14.30 -18.96
CA ASN A 5 -6.32 -13.74 -20.09
C ASN A 5 -4.82 -14.02 -19.92
N GLN A 6 -4.11 -14.20 -21.03
CA GLN A 6 -2.67 -14.30 -20.95
C GLN A 6 -2.09 -12.94 -20.54
N TYR A 7 -1.14 -12.98 -19.60
CA TYR A 7 -0.54 -11.78 -19.03
C TYR A 7 0.96 -11.95 -18.82
N THR A 8 1.65 -10.82 -18.77
CA THR A 8 3.06 -10.71 -18.40
C THR A 8 3.18 -9.91 -17.11
N LEU A 9 3.99 -10.43 -16.17
CA LEU A 9 4.41 -9.71 -14.98
C LEU A 9 5.90 -9.37 -15.09
N THR A 10 6.21 -8.08 -15.23
CA THR A 10 7.59 -7.59 -15.31
C THR A 10 8.00 -7.00 -13.97
N MET A 11 9.04 -7.55 -13.33
CA MET A 11 9.57 -6.98 -12.10
C MET A 11 10.24 -5.63 -12.42
N ILE A 12 9.72 -4.55 -11.84
CA ILE A 12 10.23 -3.20 -12.06
C ILE A 12 11.30 -2.85 -11.03
N ARG A 13 10.97 -3.06 -9.75
CA ARG A 13 11.85 -2.70 -8.63
C ARG A 13 11.45 -3.39 -7.34
N ARG A 14 12.30 -3.24 -6.33
CA ARG A 14 12.02 -3.61 -4.95
C ARG A 14 12.17 -2.37 -4.08
N GLU A 15 11.19 -2.09 -3.25
CA GLU A 15 11.18 -0.93 -2.39
C GLU A 15 10.74 -1.28 -0.97
N LYS A 16 11.11 -0.44 -0.01
CA LYS A 16 10.75 -0.65 1.40
C LYS A 16 9.47 0.10 1.70
N HIS A 17 8.49 -0.60 2.25
CA HIS A 17 7.26 0.00 2.72
C HIS A 17 7.20 -0.07 4.23
N LEU A 18 6.59 0.95 4.85
CA LEU A 18 6.05 0.81 6.20
C LEU A 18 4.65 0.21 6.08
N VAL A 19 4.43 -0.89 6.80
CA VAL A 19 3.19 -1.66 6.79
C VAL A 19 2.51 -1.52 8.14
N LEU A 20 1.22 -1.17 8.12
CA LEU A 20 0.39 -1.04 9.30
C LEU A 20 0.16 -2.41 9.95
N PRO A 21 0.29 -2.54 11.28
CA PRO A 21 -0.09 -3.76 11.98
C PRO A 21 -1.61 -3.99 11.95
N MET A 22 -2.04 -5.25 11.79
CA MET A 22 -3.44 -5.69 11.67
C MET A 22 -4.40 -5.25 12.80
N VAL A 23 -3.89 -4.81 13.96
CA VAL A 23 -4.67 -4.65 15.20
C VAL A 23 -5.35 -3.27 15.31
N THR A 24 -5.20 -2.38 14.34
CA THR A 24 -5.48 -0.96 14.58
C THR A 24 -6.88 -0.49 14.16
N SER A 25 -7.60 0.08 15.12
CA SER A 25 -8.94 0.67 14.98
C SER A 25 -8.90 2.11 14.43
N ILE A 26 -10.06 2.63 14.01
CA ILE A 26 -10.23 4.01 13.51
C ILE A 26 -9.72 5.07 14.52
N ILE A 27 -9.82 4.80 15.82
CA ILE A 27 -9.32 5.69 16.89
C ILE A 27 -7.80 5.92 16.76
N LEU A 28 -7.07 4.96 16.19
CA LEU A 28 -5.64 5.08 15.96
C LEU A 28 -5.30 6.13 14.89
N VAL A 29 -6.19 6.35 13.90
CA VAL A 29 -5.90 7.29 12.81
C VAL A 29 -5.91 8.74 13.29
N GLN A 30 -6.90 9.10 14.11
CA GLN A 30 -6.97 10.44 14.71
C GLN A 30 -5.78 10.69 15.64
N ASN A 31 -5.47 9.73 16.51
CA ASN A 31 -4.28 9.82 17.38
C ASN A 31 -2.99 9.90 16.56
N LEU A 32 -2.90 9.16 15.44
CA LEU A 32 -1.72 9.18 14.58
C LEU A 32 -1.56 10.52 13.87
N TYR A 33 -2.65 11.13 13.41
CA TYR A 33 -2.59 12.49 12.84
C TYR A 33 -2.02 13.47 13.87
N ASP A 34 -2.56 13.49 15.09
CA ASP A 34 -2.10 14.41 16.14
C ASP A 34 -0.63 14.19 16.50
N ILE A 35 -0.18 12.93 16.56
CA ILE A 35 1.23 12.59 16.80
C ILE A 35 2.09 13.04 15.62
N LEU A 36 1.71 12.77 14.38
CA LEU A 36 2.54 13.07 13.22
C LEU A 36 2.57 14.57 12.88
N PHE A 37 1.51 15.30 13.20
CA PHE A 37 1.41 16.74 12.97
C PHE A 37 2.51 17.53 13.68
N GLN A 38 3.02 17.03 14.82
CA GLN A 38 4.16 17.60 15.55
C GLN A 38 5.42 17.74 14.69
N TYR A 39 5.60 16.85 13.71
CA TYR A 39 6.82 16.74 12.90
C TYR A 39 6.70 17.44 11.55
N VAL A 40 5.51 17.98 11.26
CA VAL A 40 5.23 18.76 10.07
C VAL A 40 5.54 20.23 10.35
N ILE A 41 6.46 20.81 9.56
CA ILE A 41 7.00 22.15 9.81
C ILE A 41 6.53 23.21 8.80
N ASP A 42 5.84 22.79 7.73
CA ASP A 42 5.37 23.66 6.64
C ASP A 42 4.05 23.14 6.04
N ALA A 43 3.38 24.00 5.28
CA ALA A 43 2.06 23.72 4.72
C ALA A 43 2.06 22.60 3.67
N ASP A 44 3.15 22.45 2.91
CA ASP A 44 3.27 21.41 1.89
C ASP A 44 3.33 20.02 2.54
N LYS A 45 4.09 19.89 3.62
CA LYS A 45 4.16 18.67 4.43
C LYS A 45 2.86 18.37 5.17
N GLU A 46 2.10 19.40 5.55
CA GLU A 46 0.78 19.23 6.14
C GLU A 46 -0.19 18.61 5.14
N GLU A 47 -0.14 19.04 3.88
CA GLU A 47 -0.93 18.46 2.81
C GLU A 47 -0.55 16.99 2.55
N LEU A 48 0.74 16.67 2.55
CA LEU A 48 1.23 15.29 2.44
C LEU A 48 0.74 14.41 3.61
N LEU A 49 0.78 14.94 4.84
CA LEU A 49 0.26 14.23 6.02
C LEU A 49 -1.24 13.96 5.90
N LYS A 50 -2.03 14.97 5.49
CA LYS A 50 -3.47 14.82 5.28
C LYS A 50 -3.77 13.74 4.26
N ARG A 51 -3.08 13.75 3.11
CA ARG A 51 -3.25 12.72 2.08
C ARG A 51 -2.91 11.32 2.59
N PHE A 52 -1.82 11.17 3.35
CA PHE A 52 -1.45 9.88 3.96
C PHE A 52 -2.52 9.38 4.93
N ILE A 53 -3.04 10.25 5.78
CA ILE A 53 -4.06 9.94 6.77
C ILE A 53 -5.39 9.60 6.09
N ASP A 54 -5.77 10.33 5.03
CA ASP A 54 -6.96 10.02 4.22
C ASP A 54 -6.85 8.64 3.56
N GLN A 55 -5.69 8.29 3.01
CA GLN A 55 -5.44 6.95 2.44
C GLN A 55 -5.56 5.85 3.49
N LEU A 56 -5.02 6.08 4.69
CA LEU A 56 -5.12 5.16 5.82
C LEU A 56 -6.58 4.97 6.27
N GLU A 57 -7.34 6.06 6.39
CA GLU A 57 -8.77 5.99 6.73
C GLU A 57 -9.57 5.22 5.68
N GLN A 58 -9.34 5.50 4.40
CA GLN A 58 -10.01 4.81 3.30
C GLN A 58 -9.70 3.31 3.35
N HIS A 59 -8.45 2.95 3.60
CA HIS A 59 -8.06 1.55 3.73
C HIS A 59 -8.79 0.84 4.88
N ILE A 60 -8.81 1.43 6.07
CA ILE A 60 -9.52 0.87 7.24
C ILE A 60 -11.02 0.72 6.96
N LYS A 61 -11.63 1.70 6.27
CA LYS A 61 -13.05 1.64 5.88
C LYS A 61 -13.33 0.57 4.82
N SER A 62 -12.38 0.32 3.91
CA SER A 62 -12.53 -0.62 2.79
C SER A 62 -12.52 -2.09 3.19
N LYS A 63 -12.05 -2.43 4.40
CA LYS A 63 -11.85 -3.82 4.85
C LYS A 63 -11.05 -4.67 3.86
N SER A 64 -10.00 -4.09 3.28
CA SER A 64 -9.11 -4.79 2.35
C SER A 64 -8.46 -5.99 3.00
N ASP A 65 -8.33 -7.09 2.24
CA ASP A 65 -7.59 -8.30 2.65
C ASP A 65 -6.06 -8.12 2.53
N THR A 66 -5.60 -6.95 2.08
CA THR A 66 -4.18 -6.60 2.02
C THR A 66 -3.86 -5.62 3.13
N PRO A 67 -2.63 -5.62 3.67
CA PRO A 67 -2.28 -4.65 4.68
C PRO A 67 -2.12 -3.25 4.08
N PHE A 68 -2.42 -2.22 4.86
CA PHE A 68 -2.06 -0.86 4.48
C PHE A 68 -0.54 -0.75 4.44
N SER A 69 -0.02 -0.18 3.37
CA SER A 69 1.39 0.12 3.25
C SER A 69 1.65 1.35 2.41
N ALA A 70 2.74 2.04 2.71
CA ALA A 70 3.25 3.16 1.93
C ALA A 70 4.78 3.04 1.78
N PRO A 71 5.35 3.40 0.60
CA PRO A 71 6.80 3.45 0.41
C PRO A 71 7.45 4.42 1.40
N ILE A 72 8.58 4.02 2.00
CA ILE A 72 9.31 4.89 2.95
C ILE A 72 9.68 6.23 2.30
N LYS A 73 10.03 6.23 1.01
CA LYS A 73 10.36 7.43 0.26
C LYS A 73 9.22 8.46 0.23
N GLU A 74 7.97 8.00 0.22
CA GLU A 74 6.79 8.88 0.27
C GLU A 74 6.55 9.43 1.67
N LEU A 75 7.12 8.79 2.70
CA LEU A 75 7.00 9.16 4.11
C LEU A 75 8.24 9.90 4.65
N GLU A 76 9.29 10.09 3.85
CA GLU A 76 10.53 10.80 4.25
C GLU A 76 10.25 12.21 4.76
N PHE A 77 9.15 12.84 4.33
CA PHE A 77 8.76 14.17 4.81
C PHE A 77 8.43 14.22 6.31
N LEU A 78 8.10 13.08 6.93
CA LEU A 78 7.81 12.96 8.36
C LEU A 78 9.06 13.05 9.24
N ASN A 79 10.27 12.90 8.68
CA ASN A 79 11.53 12.93 9.41
C ASN A 79 11.48 12.04 10.68
N GLU A 80 11.56 12.65 11.88
CA GLU A 80 11.49 11.98 13.18
C GLU A 80 10.14 11.25 13.41
N GLY A 81 9.07 11.68 12.75
CA GLY A 81 7.78 10.97 12.77
C GLY A 81 7.83 9.56 12.19
N LEU A 82 8.83 9.23 11.37
CA LEU A 82 9.06 7.84 10.94
C LEU A 82 9.47 6.94 12.10
N GLU A 83 10.23 7.45 13.06
CA GLU A 83 10.59 6.68 14.26
C GLU A 83 9.37 6.44 15.14
N GLU A 84 8.47 7.42 15.25
CA GLU A 84 7.19 7.22 15.95
C GLU A 84 6.36 6.11 15.31
N LEU A 85 6.29 6.04 13.97
CA LEU A 85 5.62 4.94 13.28
C LEU A 85 6.24 3.58 13.64
N ARG A 86 7.57 3.49 13.71
CA ARG A 86 8.26 2.25 14.14
C ARG A 86 7.95 1.90 15.59
N LEU A 87 7.88 2.89 16.49
CA LEU A 87 7.47 2.69 17.90
C LEU A 87 6.02 2.19 18.02
N LEU A 88 5.16 2.59 17.08
CA LEU A 88 3.78 2.10 16.96
C LEU A 88 3.69 0.72 16.27
N ASN A 89 4.81 0.00 16.15
CA ASN A 89 4.91 -1.33 15.53
C ASN A 89 4.59 -1.37 14.04
N TRP A 90 4.79 -0.27 13.29
CA TRP A 90 4.81 -0.34 11.84
C TRP A 90 6.06 -1.08 11.39
N MET A 91 5.88 -2.06 10.50
CA MET A 91 6.97 -2.92 10.05
C MET A 91 7.53 -2.44 8.73
N GLU A 92 8.86 -2.43 8.61
CA GLU A 92 9.52 -2.27 7.32
C GLU A 92 9.50 -3.59 6.55
N VAL A 93 8.78 -3.60 5.44
CA VAL A 93 8.63 -4.77 4.59
C VAL A 93 9.20 -4.48 3.19
N PRO A 94 9.99 -5.40 2.62
CA PRO A 94 10.41 -5.28 1.24
C PRO A 94 9.27 -5.68 0.29
N VAL A 95 8.70 -4.70 -0.40
CA VAL A 95 7.63 -4.89 -1.40
C VAL A 95 8.25 -4.94 -2.79
N THR A 96 7.77 -5.88 -3.60
CA THR A 96 8.19 -5.98 -5.00
C THR A 96 7.14 -5.32 -5.89
N VAL A 97 7.58 -4.44 -6.76
CA VAL A 97 6.70 -3.74 -7.72
C VAL A 97 6.79 -4.45 -9.05
N PHE A 98 5.66 -4.99 -9.50
CA PHE A 98 5.49 -5.56 -10.83
C PHE A 98 4.67 -4.64 -11.71
N SER A 99 4.95 -4.65 -13.01
CA SER A 99 4.05 -4.13 -14.03
C SER A 99 3.27 -5.28 -14.63
N LEU A 100 1.94 -5.12 -14.71
CA LEU A 100 1.02 -6.05 -15.35
C LEU A 100 0.70 -5.56 -16.75
N GLU A 101 0.93 -6.44 -17.74
CA GLU A 101 0.56 -6.22 -19.13
C GLU A 101 -0.30 -7.39 -19.60
N LEU A 102 -1.49 -7.09 -20.12
CA LEU A 102 -2.37 -8.10 -20.72
C LEU A 102 -2.02 -8.26 -22.21
N ILE A 103 -1.95 -9.49 -22.70
CA ILE A 103 -1.58 -9.77 -24.09
C ILE A 103 -2.74 -9.44 -25.04
N GLU A 104 -3.98 -9.68 -24.61
CA GLU A 104 -5.20 -9.41 -25.36
C GLU A 104 -6.23 -8.73 -24.45
N ASP A 105 -7.09 -7.89 -25.05
CA ASP A 105 -8.20 -7.21 -24.38
C ASP A 105 -7.82 -6.49 -23.07
N ASP A 106 -6.83 -5.59 -23.16
CA ASP A 106 -6.38 -4.79 -22.02
C ASP A 106 -7.42 -3.74 -21.59
N ASN A 107 -8.37 -4.19 -20.77
CA ASN A 107 -9.40 -3.36 -20.16
C ASN A 107 -9.50 -3.62 -18.65
N GLU A 108 -10.22 -2.74 -17.95
CA GLU A 108 -10.32 -2.77 -16.47
C GLU A 108 -10.92 -4.07 -15.93
N GLU A 109 -11.96 -4.60 -16.57
CA GLU A 109 -12.62 -5.84 -16.15
C GLU A 109 -11.68 -7.04 -16.30
N ALA A 110 -11.00 -7.14 -17.44
CA ALA A 110 -9.98 -8.16 -17.70
C ALA A 110 -8.81 -8.09 -16.70
N ARG A 111 -8.36 -6.88 -16.36
CA ARG A 111 -7.31 -6.68 -15.35
C ARG A 111 -7.76 -7.13 -13.98
N GLU A 112 -8.98 -6.79 -13.56
CA GLU A 112 -9.47 -7.22 -12.25
C GLU A 112 -9.59 -8.74 -12.17
N VAL A 113 -10.03 -9.42 -13.24
CA VAL A 113 -10.05 -10.90 -13.29
C VAL A 113 -8.65 -11.49 -13.10
N VAL A 114 -7.63 -10.91 -13.73
CA VAL A 114 -6.23 -11.36 -13.55
C VAL A 114 -5.72 -11.05 -12.16
N ILE A 115 -6.02 -9.88 -11.61
CA ILE A 115 -5.62 -9.48 -10.25
C ILE A 115 -6.29 -10.40 -9.21
N GLU A 116 -7.56 -10.71 -9.36
CA GLU A 116 -8.28 -11.68 -8.52
C GLU A 116 -7.64 -13.07 -8.57
N HIS A 117 -7.25 -13.51 -9.77
CA HIS A 117 -6.49 -14.75 -9.90
C HIS A 117 -5.13 -14.67 -9.20
N LEU A 118 -4.40 -13.56 -9.32
CA LEU A 118 -3.12 -13.36 -8.63
C LEU A 118 -3.30 -13.31 -7.10
N ARG A 119 -4.39 -12.73 -6.59
CA ARG A 119 -4.74 -12.70 -5.15
C ARG A 119 -4.90 -14.10 -4.56
N GLN A 120 -5.25 -15.11 -5.36
CA GLN A 120 -5.30 -16.51 -4.93
C GLN A 120 -3.91 -17.15 -4.77
N LEU A 121 -2.88 -16.56 -5.37
CA LEU A 121 -1.51 -17.11 -5.42
C LEU A 121 -0.55 -16.32 -4.53
N MET A 122 -0.77 -15.02 -4.38
CA MET A 122 0.12 -14.10 -3.68
C MET A 122 -0.65 -12.91 -3.09
N LEU A 123 -0.05 -12.27 -2.10
CA LEU A 123 -0.57 -11.02 -1.54
C LEU A 123 -0.26 -9.88 -2.51
N VAL A 124 -1.28 -9.40 -3.22
CA VAL A 124 -1.13 -8.37 -4.25
C VAL A 124 -2.13 -7.23 -4.05
N ARG A 125 -1.62 -5.99 -4.12
CA ARG A 125 -2.42 -4.76 -4.10
C ARG A 125 -2.14 -3.95 -5.37
N PRO A 126 -3.16 -3.66 -6.20
CA PRO A 126 -2.98 -2.77 -7.34
C PRO A 126 -2.66 -1.34 -6.88
N VAL A 127 -1.85 -0.64 -7.67
CA VAL A 127 -1.57 0.78 -7.48
C VAL A 127 -2.57 1.59 -8.29
N ALA A 128 -3.32 2.46 -7.61
CA ALA A 128 -4.36 3.28 -8.22
C ALA A 128 -3.85 4.01 -9.47
N ASP A 129 -4.70 4.09 -10.49
CA ASP A 129 -4.45 4.78 -11.76
C ASP A 129 -3.17 4.33 -12.50
N SER A 130 -2.74 3.08 -12.29
CA SER A 130 -1.55 2.53 -12.96
C SER A 130 -1.70 1.05 -13.31
N ASN A 131 -0.73 0.52 -14.06
CA ASN A 131 -0.59 -0.91 -14.32
C ASN A 131 0.36 -1.61 -13.33
N LEU A 132 0.68 -0.95 -12.21
CA LEU A 132 1.62 -1.47 -11.22
C LEU A 132 0.89 -2.26 -10.13
N LEU A 133 1.57 -3.30 -9.66
CA LEU A 133 1.13 -4.17 -8.59
C LEU A 133 2.18 -4.19 -7.49
N TYR A 134 1.75 -3.92 -6.26
CA TYR A 134 2.54 -4.20 -5.07
C TYR A 134 2.35 -5.65 -4.68
N VAL A 135 3.44 -6.43 -4.72
CA VAL A 135 3.47 -7.82 -4.30
C VAL A 135 4.24 -7.92 -2.98
N TYR A 136 3.54 -8.43 -1.97
CA TYR A 136 4.02 -8.52 -0.60
C TYR A 136 4.60 -9.92 -0.33
N PRO A 137 5.66 -10.03 0.48
CA PRO A 137 6.16 -11.32 0.93
C PRO A 137 5.10 -12.06 1.77
N THR A 138 5.08 -13.39 1.68
CA THR A 138 4.05 -14.25 2.30
C THR A 138 4.15 -14.34 3.83
N ASN A 139 5.21 -13.82 4.43
CA ASN A 139 5.48 -13.88 5.87
C ASN A 139 5.17 -12.57 6.60
N ILE A 140 4.47 -11.63 5.96
CA ILE A 140 3.92 -10.48 6.68
C ILE A 140 2.80 -11.00 7.58
N PRO A 141 2.75 -10.62 8.86
CA PRO A 141 1.58 -10.86 9.69
C PRO A 141 0.40 -10.09 9.09
N CYS A 142 -0.44 -10.83 8.36
CA CYS A 142 -1.73 -10.43 7.83
C CYS A 142 -2.85 -10.98 8.72
#